data_AF-A0A645B674-F1
#
_entry.id   AF-A0A645B674-F1
#
_cell.length_a   1.000
_cell.length_b   1.000
_cell.length_c   1.000
_cell.angle_alpha   90.00
_cell.angle_beta   90.00
_cell.angle_gamma   90.00
#
_symmetry.space_group_name_H-M   'P 1'
#
loop_
_entity.id
_entity.type
_entity.pdbx_description
1 polymer ?
#
loop_
_entity_poly.entity_id
_entity_poly.type
_entity_poly.pdbx_seq_one_letter_code
_entity_poly.pdbx_strand_id
1 'polypeptide(L)'
;MEFNRAEQALEKKNYLSAAAVARSILSAPGVVPYSTEWRQAAGLLTEASLAAFSARAPQEKLTVTYTAKPGDSFSRIAAQHHTTIEAIKHYNRIAENDNNLRVSQRLLIHPGPWKIVVRKGPRILELYNRGALYAVFDVGLGRLGKTPAAEFVVSTKLRNPDWYSPEGKVIRYGDPDNPLGTRFLKLAPTGAPDRPLLGYGIHGTQGGSDITRSLSNGCVRMRNTDVETLYLIVPGRTPVEIVE
;
A
#
# COMPACT_ATOMS: atom_id res chain seq x y z
N MET A 1 13.93 -17.89 18.51
CA MET A 1 15.04 -16.96 18.85
C MET A 1 15.04 -15.73 17.94
N GLU A 2 14.92 -15.88 16.61
CA GLU A 2 14.93 -14.74 15.70
C GLU A 2 13.64 -13.89 15.75
N PHE A 3 12.47 -14.50 15.87
CA PHE A 3 11.19 -13.79 16.07
C PHE A 3 11.24 -12.84 17.28
N ASN A 4 11.62 -13.36 18.45
CA ASN A 4 11.76 -12.55 19.67
C ASN A 4 12.75 -11.38 19.49
N ARG A 5 13.81 -11.56 18.69
CA ARG A 5 14.78 -10.49 18.41
C ARG A 5 14.14 -9.38 17.56
N ALA A 6 13.33 -9.73 16.58
CA ALA A 6 12.59 -8.75 15.78
C ALA A 6 11.56 -8.00 16.62
N GLU A 7 10.81 -8.71 17.48
CA GLU A 7 9.84 -8.12 18.42
C GLU A 7 10.51 -7.16 19.41
N GLN A 8 11.62 -7.58 20.04
CA GLN A 8 12.39 -6.70 20.94
C GLN A 8 12.95 -5.47 20.21
N ALA A 9 13.31 -5.60 18.93
CA ALA A 9 13.75 -4.46 18.14
C ALA A 9 12.58 -3.49 17.86
N LEU A 10 11.37 -3.99 17.58
CA LEU A 10 10.15 -3.19 17.46
C LEU A 10 9.82 -2.43 18.74
N GLU A 11 9.84 -3.11 19.89
CA GLU A 11 9.60 -2.51 21.21
C GLU A 11 10.57 -1.35 21.49
N LYS A 12 11.84 -1.52 21.10
CA LYS A 12 12.89 -0.49 21.20
C LYS A 12 12.83 0.56 20.09
N LYS A 13 11.80 0.52 19.22
CA LYS A 13 11.63 1.39 18.05
C LYS A 13 12.80 1.34 17.05
N ASN A 14 13.57 0.25 17.07
CA ASN A 14 14.61 -0.03 16.09
C ASN A 14 14.02 -0.77 14.89
N TYR A 15 13.21 -0.03 14.13
CA TYR A 15 12.43 -0.57 13.02
C TYR A 15 13.31 -1.16 11.90
N LEU A 16 14.48 -0.56 11.63
CA LEU A 16 15.41 -1.08 10.62
C LEU A 16 15.95 -2.46 11.01
N SER A 17 16.35 -2.63 12.27
CA SER A 17 16.80 -3.92 12.79
C SER A 17 15.66 -4.95 12.74
N ALA A 18 14.46 -4.59 13.19
CA ALA A 18 13.30 -5.48 13.15
C ALA A 18 12.98 -5.95 11.71
N ALA A 19 12.93 -5.01 10.76
CA ALA A 19 12.68 -5.33 9.36
C ALA A 19 13.81 -6.18 8.73
N ALA A 20 15.06 -5.96 9.13
CA ALA A 20 16.20 -6.77 8.67
C ALA A 20 16.11 -8.22 9.18
N VAL A 21 15.80 -8.41 10.48
CA VAL A 21 15.59 -9.76 11.04
C VAL A 21 14.41 -10.45 10.37
N ALA A 22 13.27 -9.76 10.20
CA ALA A 22 12.11 -10.33 9.53
C ALA A 22 12.41 -10.76 8.09
N ARG A 23 13.18 -9.97 7.32
CA ARG A 23 13.64 -10.35 5.98
C ARG A 23 14.57 -11.56 5.99
N SER A 24 15.46 -11.66 6.97
CA SER A 24 16.35 -12.82 7.13
C SER A 24 15.53 -14.10 7.28
N ILE A 25 14.52 -14.09 8.16
CA ILE A 25 13.61 -15.23 8.36
C ILE A 25 12.87 -15.56 7.05
N LEU A 26 12.29 -14.56 6.38
CA LEU A 26 11.56 -14.75 5.11
C LEU A 26 12.42 -15.38 4.00
N SER A 27 13.74 -15.18 4.03
CA SER A 27 14.69 -15.71 3.06
C SER A 27 15.36 -17.03 3.47
N ALA A 28 15.07 -17.55 4.66
CA ALA A 28 15.71 -18.75 5.18
C ALA A 28 15.27 -19.99 4.37
N PRO A 29 16.18 -20.92 4.00
CA PRO A 29 15.87 -22.05 3.12
C PRO A 29 14.72 -22.97 3.58
N GLY A 30 14.45 -23.03 4.88
CA GLY A 30 13.37 -23.84 5.46
C GLY A 30 12.00 -23.15 5.51
N VAL A 31 11.93 -21.84 5.28
CA VAL A 31 10.70 -21.07 5.41
C VAL A 31 9.90 -21.17 4.12
N VAL A 32 8.84 -21.99 4.14
CA VAL A 32 7.95 -22.17 2.99
C VAL A 32 7.11 -20.90 2.78
N PRO A 33 7.07 -20.33 1.56
CA PRO A 33 6.24 -19.16 1.27
C PRO A 33 4.78 -19.33 1.71
N TYR A 34 4.24 -18.30 2.35
CA TYR A 34 2.84 -18.24 2.84
C TYR A 34 2.45 -19.22 3.94
N SER A 35 3.39 -20.03 4.44
CA SER A 35 3.22 -20.83 5.66
C SER A 35 2.94 -19.94 6.88
N THR A 36 2.51 -20.54 8.00
CA THR A 36 2.32 -19.81 9.26
C THR A 36 3.57 -19.05 9.69
N GLU A 37 4.73 -19.69 9.58
CA GLU A 37 6.02 -19.08 9.92
C GLU A 37 6.34 -17.90 8.99
N TRP A 38 6.14 -18.08 7.67
CA TRP A 38 6.33 -17.01 6.70
C TRP A 38 5.40 -15.82 6.99
N ARG A 39 4.12 -16.09 7.31
CA ARG A 39 3.14 -15.04 7.63
C ARG A 39 3.50 -14.28 8.91
N GLN A 40 4.01 -14.97 9.93
CA GLN A 40 4.49 -14.31 11.13
C GLN A 40 5.67 -13.38 10.81
N ALA A 41 6.63 -13.84 10.00
CA ALA A 41 7.77 -13.01 9.61
C ALA A 41 7.35 -11.84 8.71
N ALA A 42 6.42 -12.06 7.79
CA ALA A 42 5.83 -11.02 6.95
C ALA A 42 5.07 -9.97 7.78
N GLY A 43 4.35 -10.39 8.83
CA GLY A 43 3.68 -9.51 9.77
C GLY A 43 4.66 -8.58 10.50
N LEU A 44 5.77 -9.14 11.02
CA LEU A 44 6.83 -8.34 11.65
C LEU A 44 7.48 -7.36 10.66
N LEU A 45 7.71 -7.80 9.42
CA LEU A 45 8.23 -6.93 8.37
C LEU A 45 7.26 -5.76 8.08
N THR A 46 5.97 -6.06 7.95
CA THR A 46 4.92 -5.04 7.75
C THR A 46 4.91 -4.06 8.93
N GLU A 47 4.83 -4.56 10.15
CA GLU A 47 4.78 -3.72 11.34
C GLU A 47 6.00 -2.80 11.43
N ALA A 48 7.21 -3.35 11.26
CA ALA A 48 8.44 -2.58 11.29
C ALA A 48 8.47 -1.49 10.20
N SER A 49 8.12 -1.85 8.98
CA SER A 49 8.18 -0.93 7.84
C SER A 49 7.14 0.19 7.96
N LEU A 50 5.91 -0.13 8.36
CA LEU A 50 4.84 0.85 8.53
C LEU A 50 5.04 1.70 9.80
N ALA A 51 5.57 1.15 10.88
CA ALA A 51 5.95 1.91 12.07
C ALA A 51 7.08 2.90 11.75
N ALA A 52 8.08 2.50 10.96
CA ALA A 52 9.12 3.40 10.49
C ALA A 52 8.57 4.53 9.61
N PHE A 53 7.65 4.22 8.69
CA PHE A 53 6.96 5.22 7.87
C PHE A 53 6.16 6.19 8.75
N SER A 54 5.32 5.68 9.65
CA SER A 54 4.47 6.46 10.56
C SER A 54 5.30 7.36 11.49
N ALA A 55 6.38 6.82 12.06
CA ALA A 55 7.32 7.58 12.88
C ALA A 55 8.13 8.61 12.09
N ARG A 56 8.07 8.58 10.74
CA ARG A 56 8.87 9.40 9.83
C ARG A 56 10.37 9.15 10.04
N ALA A 57 10.73 7.93 10.41
CA ALA A 57 12.10 7.54 10.66
C ALA A 57 12.85 7.51 9.32
N PRO A 58 14.04 8.16 9.23
CA PRO A 58 14.94 7.92 8.12
C PRO A 58 15.26 6.43 8.02
N GLN A 59 15.08 5.87 6.83
CA GLN A 59 15.39 4.48 6.55
C GLN A 59 16.57 4.43 5.59
N GLU A 60 17.64 3.74 6.01
CA GLU A 60 18.84 3.59 5.20
C GLU A 60 18.46 3.00 3.83
N LYS A 61 19.02 3.56 2.74
CA LYS A 61 18.78 3.17 1.33
C LYS A 61 17.35 3.37 0.80
N LEU A 62 16.36 3.55 1.68
CA LEU A 62 14.96 3.76 1.32
C LEU A 62 14.49 5.21 1.44
N THR A 63 15.25 6.07 2.13
CA THR A 63 14.96 7.52 2.20
C THR A 63 16.12 8.33 1.65
N VAL A 64 15.82 9.50 1.10
CA VAL A 64 16.79 10.45 0.58
C VAL A 64 16.47 11.85 1.07
N THR A 65 17.50 12.68 1.28
CA THR A 65 17.29 14.12 1.47
C THR A 65 17.37 14.84 0.13
N TYR A 66 16.36 15.64 -0.14
CA TYR A 66 16.26 16.49 -1.34
C TYR A 66 16.23 17.96 -0.92
N THR A 67 16.92 18.82 -1.67
CA THR A 67 16.88 20.27 -1.44
C THR A 67 16.05 20.91 -2.55
N ALA A 68 14.96 21.56 -2.17
CA ALA A 68 14.05 22.23 -3.10
C ALA A 68 14.75 23.33 -3.90
N LYS A 69 14.46 23.39 -5.20
CA LYS A 69 15.05 24.32 -6.17
C LYS A 69 14.01 25.31 -6.70
N PRO A 70 14.43 26.47 -7.25
CA PRO A 70 13.52 27.35 -7.97
C PRO A 70 12.71 26.59 -9.03
N GLY A 71 11.40 26.76 -9.02
CA GLY A 71 10.48 26.07 -9.92
C GLY A 71 9.99 24.70 -9.44
N ASP A 72 10.45 24.20 -8.29
CA ASP A 72 9.89 22.98 -7.71
C ASP A 72 8.46 23.15 -7.21
N SER A 73 7.72 22.04 -7.20
CA SER A 73 6.45 21.88 -6.53
C SER A 73 6.39 20.48 -5.92
N PHE A 74 5.53 20.26 -4.91
CA PHE A 74 5.38 18.92 -4.33
C PHE A 74 5.00 17.87 -5.38
N SER A 75 4.16 18.22 -6.35
CA SER A 75 3.75 17.30 -7.42
C SER A 75 4.91 16.90 -8.33
N ARG A 76 5.76 17.86 -8.72
CA ARG A 76 6.96 17.61 -9.55
C ARG A 76 7.97 16.74 -8.81
N ILE A 77 8.23 17.05 -7.54
CA ILE A 77 9.13 16.26 -6.69
C ILE A 77 8.57 14.84 -6.50
N ALA A 78 7.28 14.72 -6.19
CA ALA A 78 6.62 13.41 -6.01
C ALA A 78 6.74 12.54 -7.27
N ALA A 79 6.48 13.12 -8.45
CA ALA A 79 6.61 12.43 -9.73
C ALA A 79 8.05 11.97 -10.01
N GLN A 80 9.04 12.85 -9.78
CA GLN A 80 10.46 12.53 -9.99
C GLN A 80 10.96 11.42 -9.06
N HIS A 81 10.42 11.33 -7.85
CA HIS A 81 10.84 10.36 -6.84
C HIS A 81 9.94 9.13 -6.76
N HIS A 82 8.95 9.00 -7.66
CA HIS A 82 7.96 7.91 -7.65
C HIS A 82 7.32 7.73 -6.25
N THR A 83 6.86 8.83 -5.67
CA THR A 83 6.19 8.87 -4.37
C THR A 83 4.96 9.77 -4.46
N THR A 84 4.25 9.98 -3.35
CA THR A 84 3.07 10.84 -3.30
C THR A 84 3.40 12.20 -2.68
N ILE A 85 2.54 13.18 -2.94
CA ILE A 85 2.60 14.48 -2.25
C ILE A 85 2.38 14.26 -0.75
N GLU A 86 1.42 13.40 -0.41
CA GLU A 86 1.04 13.07 0.95
C GLU A 86 2.19 12.43 1.74
N ALA A 87 2.98 11.54 1.12
CA ALA A 87 4.16 10.94 1.73
C ALA A 87 5.27 11.98 1.96
N ILE A 88 5.53 12.86 0.99
CA ILE A 88 6.50 13.96 1.17
C ILE A 88 6.06 14.84 2.34
N LYS A 89 4.80 15.28 2.37
CA LYS A 89 4.29 16.14 3.44
C LYS A 89 4.33 15.43 4.80
N HIS A 90 3.94 14.15 4.86
CA HIS A 90 4.00 13.33 6.06
C HIS A 90 5.41 13.26 6.65
N TYR A 91 6.42 12.90 5.87
CA TYR A 91 7.81 12.82 6.34
C TYR A 91 8.36 14.17 6.83
N ASN A 92 7.86 15.28 6.28
CA ASN A 92 8.37 16.62 6.56
C ASN A 92 7.50 17.43 7.53
N ARG A 93 6.47 16.80 8.14
CA ARG A 93 5.53 17.46 9.07
C ARG A 93 4.84 18.69 8.45
N ILE A 94 4.55 18.62 7.16
CA ILE A 94 3.85 19.68 6.42
C ILE A 94 2.36 19.33 6.43
N ALA A 95 1.51 20.29 6.74
CA ALA A 95 0.06 20.08 6.74
C ALA A 95 -0.44 19.72 5.33
N GLU A 96 -1.46 18.86 5.23
CA GLU A 96 -1.97 18.37 3.94
C GLU A 96 -2.42 19.52 3.01
N ASN A 97 -2.99 20.58 3.58
CA ASN A 97 -3.43 21.78 2.87
C ASN A 97 -2.32 22.81 2.62
N ASP A 98 -1.12 22.64 3.19
CA ASP A 98 0.00 23.55 2.99
C ASP A 98 0.75 23.19 1.71
N ASN A 99 0.61 24.03 0.68
CA ASN A 99 1.25 23.86 -0.62
C ASN A 99 2.47 24.79 -0.81
N ASN A 100 2.92 25.47 0.25
CA ASN A 100 4.04 26.40 0.18
C ASN A 100 5.37 25.64 0.31
N LEU A 101 6.03 25.44 -0.83
CA LEU A 101 7.38 24.90 -0.88
C LEU A 101 8.40 26.04 -0.96
N ARG A 102 9.33 26.12 -0.01
CA ARG A 102 10.38 27.15 -0.01
C ARG A 102 11.61 26.68 -0.76
N VAL A 103 12.24 27.57 -1.52
CA VAL A 103 13.56 27.30 -2.14
C VAL A 103 14.57 27.00 -1.04
N SER A 104 15.47 26.05 -1.31
CA SER A 104 16.47 25.52 -0.37
C SER A 104 15.90 24.76 0.84
N GLN A 105 14.57 24.55 0.91
CA GLN A 105 13.98 23.69 1.92
C GLN A 105 14.48 22.25 1.74
N ARG A 106 15.02 21.67 2.81
CA ARG A 106 15.41 20.27 2.84
C ARG A 106 14.20 19.40 3.14
N LEU A 107 13.95 18.42 2.28
CA LEU A 107 12.86 17.46 2.38
C LEU A 107 13.44 16.06 2.54
N LEU A 108 12.93 15.31 3.53
CA LEU A 108 13.11 13.87 3.60
C LEU A 108 12.07 13.21 2.70
N ILE A 109 12.52 12.39 1.74
CA ILE A 109 11.66 11.74 0.75
C ILE A 109 11.82 10.23 0.88
N HIS A 110 10.71 9.50 0.80
CA HIS A 110 10.68 8.03 0.68
C HIS A 110 10.33 7.63 -0.75
N PRO A 111 11.34 7.53 -1.64
CA PRO A 111 11.13 7.24 -3.05
C PRO A 111 10.74 5.79 -3.32
N GLY A 112 10.10 5.58 -4.47
CA GLY A 112 9.92 4.28 -5.10
C GLY A 112 11.14 3.85 -5.95
N PRO A 113 10.94 3.02 -7.00
CA PRO A 113 9.67 2.56 -7.54
C PRO A 113 8.92 1.59 -6.64
N TRP A 114 7.59 1.72 -6.63
CA TRP A 114 6.67 0.83 -5.93
C TRP A 114 6.06 -0.19 -6.89
N LYS A 115 5.76 -1.39 -6.39
CA LYS A 115 4.97 -2.42 -7.10
C LYS A 115 4.04 -3.10 -6.12
N ILE A 116 2.83 -3.41 -6.55
CA ILE A 116 1.86 -4.21 -5.79
C ILE A 116 1.70 -5.56 -6.48
N VAL A 117 1.70 -6.64 -5.70
CA VAL A 117 1.33 -7.98 -6.15
C VAL A 117 0.20 -8.50 -5.27
N VAL A 118 -0.94 -8.83 -5.86
CA VAL A 118 -2.07 -9.46 -5.17
C VAL A 118 -2.08 -10.94 -5.52
N ARG A 119 -2.06 -11.80 -4.50
CA ARG A 119 -2.05 -13.26 -4.65
C ARG A 119 -3.37 -13.85 -4.18
N LYS A 120 -4.08 -14.55 -5.07
CA LYS A 120 -5.45 -14.99 -4.81
C LYS A 120 -5.53 -16.15 -3.83
N GLY A 121 -4.67 -17.15 -3.96
CA GLY A 121 -4.60 -18.35 -3.13
C GLY A 121 -4.34 -18.01 -1.67
N PRO A 122 -3.21 -17.37 -1.32
CA PRO A 122 -2.93 -16.95 0.05
C PRO A 122 -3.74 -15.72 0.49
N ARG A 123 -4.47 -15.04 -0.40
CA ARG A 123 -5.27 -13.83 -0.11
C ARG A 123 -4.45 -12.72 0.55
N ILE A 124 -3.32 -12.40 -0.06
CA ILE A 124 -2.44 -11.32 0.40
C ILE A 124 -2.18 -10.29 -0.70
N LEU A 125 -1.84 -9.08 -0.27
CA LEU A 125 -1.26 -8.03 -1.07
C LEU A 125 0.17 -7.80 -0.59
N GLU A 126 1.14 -8.03 -1.45
CA GLU A 126 2.56 -7.74 -1.26
C GLU A 126 2.85 -6.36 -1.85
N LEU A 127 3.44 -5.48 -1.04
CA LEU A 127 3.95 -4.18 -1.45
C LEU A 127 5.48 -4.27 -1.53
N TYR A 128 6.02 -3.92 -2.69
CA TYR A 128 7.45 -3.89 -2.96
C TYR A 128 7.93 -2.45 -3.15
N ASN A 129 9.15 -2.17 -2.68
CA ASN A 129 9.89 -0.95 -3.02
C ASN A 129 11.25 -1.36 -3.59
N ARG A 130 11.61 -0.85 -4.78
CA ARG A 130 12.90 -1.15 -5.45
C ARG A 130 13.21 -2.66 -5.53
N GLY A 131 12.16 -3.47 -5.76
CA GLY A 131 12.25 -4.93 -5.86
C GLY A 131 12.31 -5.68 -4.53
N ALA A 132 12.44 -5.01 -3.39
CA ALA A 132 12.43 -5.65 -2.07
C ALA A 132 11.03 -5.65 -1.45
N LEU A 133 10.65 -6.74 -0.79
CA LEU A 133 9.40 -6.82 -0.05
C LEU A 133 9.42 -5.78 1.09
N TYR A 134 8.40 -4.94 1.10
CA TYR A 134 8.24 -3.82 2.04
C TYR A 134 7.15 -4.12 3.07
N ALA A 135 5.98 -4.58 2.61
CA ALA A 135 4.88 -4.95 3.49
C ALA A 135 4.01 -6.03 2.84
N VAL A 136 3.29 -6.77 3.67
CA VAL A 136 2.30 -7.77 3.30
C VAL A 136 1.02 -7.51 4.07
N PHE A 137 -0.11 -7.49 3.37
CA PHE A 137 -1.43 -7.24 3.93
C PHE A 137 -2.34 -8.42 3.62
N ASP A 138 -3.13 -8.86 4.58
CA ASP A 138 -4.26 -9.74 4.29
C ASP A 138 -5.32 -8.97 3.50
N VAL A 139 -5.94 -9.63 2.52
CA VAL A 139 -6.96 -9.01 1.67
C VAL A 139 -8.21 -9.88 1.50
N GLY A 140 -9.34 -9.22 1.34
CA GLY A 140 -10.58 -9.81 0.87
C GLY A 140 -10.67 -9.79 -0.64
N LEU A 141 -11.01 -10.93 -1.24
CA LEU A 141 -11.17 -11.05 -2.69
C LEU A 141 -12.60 -11.42 -3.06
N GLY A 142 -12.97 -11.14 -4.32
CA GLY A 142 -14.31 -11.45 -4.81
C GLY A 142 -14.64 -12.94 -4.76
N ARG A 143 -15.91 -13.28 -4.67
CA ARG A 143 -16.37 -14.69 -4.76
C ARG A 143 -16.00 -15.28 -6.13
N LEU A 144 -15.75 -16.59 -6.18
CA LEU A 144 -15.67 -17.38 -7.42
C LEU A 144 -14.65 -16.86 -8.46
N GLY A 145 -13.47 -16.40 -8.02
CA GLY A 145 -12.43 -15.96 -8.96
C GLY A 145 -12.78 -14.70 -9.77
N LYS A 146 -13.78 -13.92 -9.36
CA LYS A 146 -14.19 -12.67 -10.03
C LYS A 146 -13.10 -11.60 -10.05
N THR A 147 -12.10 -11.70 -9.18
CA THR A 147 -10.88 -10.88 -9.25
C THR A 147 -10.00 -11.44 -10.39
N PRO A 148 -9.85 -10.70 -11.50
CA PRO A 148 -9.11 -11.18 -12.68
C PRO A 148 -7.61 -11.27 -12.37
N ALA A 149 -6.96 -12.36 -12.79
CA ALA A 149 -5.51 -12.39 -12.90
C ALA A 149 -5.11 -11.59 -14.15
N ALA A 150 -4.40 -10.48 -13.95
CA ALA A 150 -3.99 -9.56 -15.00
C ALA A 150 -3.02 -8.51 -14.43
N GLU A 151 -2.41 -7.76 -15.35
CA GLU A 151 -1.61 -6.58 -15.03
C GLU A 151 -2.43 -5.30 -15.11
N PHE A 152 -2.20 -4.42 -14.12
CA PHE A 152 -2.87 -3.15 -13.96
C PHE A 152 -1.87 -2.07 -13.56
N VAL A 153 -2.36 -0.83 -13.55
CA VAL A 153 -1.76 0.28 -12.83
C VAL A 153 -2.81 0.97 -11.94
N VAL A 154 -2.34 1.57 -10.85
CA VAL A 154 -3.18 2.52 -10.08
C VAL A 154 -3.46 3.75 -10.94
N SER A 155 -4.69 3.89 -11.43
CA SER A 155 -5.06 4.99 -12.34
C SER A 155 -5.53 6.23 -11.59
N THR A 156 -6.27 6.02 -10.49
CA THR A 156 -6.93 7.09 -9.75
C THR A 156 -7.00 6.69 -8.28
N LYS A 157 -6.90 7.69 -7.40
CA LYS A 157 -6.98 7.48 -5.95
C LYS A 157 -8.03 8.43 -5.39
N LEU A 158 -8.94 7.90 -4.58
CA LEU A 158 -10.05 8.64 -3.99
C LEU A 158 -10.03 8.49 -2.47
N ARG A 159 -10.22 9.61 -1.77
CA ARG A 159 -10.46 9.66 -0.32
C ARG A 159 -11.96 9.73 -0.10
N ASN A 160 -12.47 8.99 0.89
CA ASN A 160 -13.89 8.97 1.26
C ASN A 160 -14.81 8.82 0.02
N PRO A 161 -14.62 7.75 -0.77
CA PRO A 161 -15.25 7.59 -2.07
C PRO A 161 -16.77 7.33 -1.96
N ASP A 162 -17.53 8.00 -2.80
CA ASP A 162 -18.87 7.54 -3.15
C ASP A 162 -18.76 6.24 -3.97
N TRP A 163 -19.70 5.31 -3.77
CA TRP A 163 -19.80 4.10 -4.55
C TRP A 163 -20.85 4.24 -5.65
N TYR A 164 -20.47 3.86 -6.87
CA TYR A 164 -21.34 3.81 -8.03
C TYR A 164 -21.65 2.34 -8.31
N SER A 165 -22.89 1.92 -8.08
CA SER A 165 -23.31 0.54 -8.29
C SER A 165 -23.38 0.22 -9.79
N PRO A 166 -23.29 -1.07 -10.19
CA PRO A 166 -23.48 -1.47 -11.57
C PRO A 166 -24.84 -1.05 -12.17
N GLU A 167 -25.86 -0.89 -11.32
CA GLU A 167 -27.22 -0.46 -11.68
C GLU A 167 -27.35 1.07 -11.80
N GLY A 168 -26.24 1.82 -11.63
CA GLY A 168 -26.21 3.27 -11.76
C GLY A 168 -26.61 4.05 -10.51
N LYS A 169 -26.81 3.37 -9.36
CA LYS A 169 -27.08 4.05 -8.08
C LYS A 169 -25.79 4.65 -7.52
N VAL A 170 -25.88 5.87 -7.00
CA VAL A 170 -24.81 6.47 -6.19
C VAL A 170 -25.13 6.26 -4.72
N ILE A 171 -24.23 5.61 -3.99
CA ILE A 171 -24.28 5.44 -2.54
C ILE A 171 -23.13 6.25 -1.96
N ARG A 172 -23.45 7.27 -1.16
CA ARG A 172 -22.45 8.23 -0.70
C ARG A 172 -21.52 7.64 0.34
N TYR A 173 -20.33 8.21 0.49
CA TYR A 173 -19.47 7.89 1.62
C TYR A 173 -20.17 8.13 2.96
N GLY A 174 -20.01 7.21 3.91
CA GLY A 174 -20.63 7.24 5.23
C GLY A 174 -22.01 6.57 5.30
N ASP A 175 -22.63 6.27 4.17
CA ASP A 175 -23.85 5.46 4.10
C ASP A 175 -23.53 4.00 4.50
N PRO A 176 -24.32 3.34 5.38
CA PRO A 176 -24.15 1.92 5.75
C PRO A 176 -24.02 0.94 4.57
N ASP A 177 -24.66 1.25 3.45
CA ASP A 177 -24.66 0.41 2.25
C ASP A 177 -23.45 0.66 1.33
N ASN A 178 -22.60 1.64 1.65
CA ASN A 178 -21.38 1.88 0.87
C ASN A 178 -20.35 0.77 1.15
N PRO A 179 -19.92 -0.01 0.14
CA PRO A 179 -18.93 -1.06 0.35
C PRO A 179 -17.49 -0.53 0.35
N LEU A 180 -17.27 0.69 -0.13
CA LEU A 180 -15.97 1.33 -0.27
C LEU A 180 -15.67 2.06 1.03
N GLY A 181 -14.74 1.51 1.83
CA GLY A 181 -14.27 2.15 3.06
C GLY A 181 -13.54 3.46 2.81
N THR A 182 -12.56 3.80 3.63
CA THR A 182 -12.03 5.18 3.68
C THR A 182 -11.22 5.59 2.44
N ARG A 183 -10.67 4.65 1.66
CA ARG A 183 -9.92 4.91 0.42
C ARG A 183 -10.29 3.93 -0.69
N PHE A 184 -10.14 4.40 -1.92
CA PHE A 184 -10.27 3.59 -3.14
C PHE A 184 -9.13 3.93 -4.12
N LEU A 185 -8.41 2.91 -4.56
CA LEU A 185 -7.38 2.98 -5.60
C LEU A 185 -7.93 2.25 -6.83
N LYS A 186 -8.36 3.02 -7.84
CA LYS A 186 -8.86 2.47 -9.10
C LYS A 186 -7.73 1.81 -9.87
N LEU A 187 -8.00 0.63 -10.40
CA LEU A 187 -7.08 -0.11 -11.27
C LEU A 187 -7.50 0.05 -12.72
N ALA A 188 -6.54 0.32 -13.60
CA ALA A 188 -6.71 0.30 -15.04
C ALA A 188 -5.80 -0.79 -15.64
N PRO A 189 -6.31 -1.66 -16.52
CA PRO A 189 -5.50 -2.68 -17.16
C PRO A 189 -4.43 -2.05 -18.05
N THR A 190 -3.24 -2.65 -18.11
CA THR A 190 -2.11 -2.17 -18.94
C THR A 190 -2.06 -2.83 -20.32
N GLY A 191 -2.88 -3.85 -20.56
CA GLY A 191 -3.03 -4.54 -21.85
C GLY A 191 -4.44 -4.46 -22.43
N ALA A 192 -4.70 -5.26 -23.46
CA ALA A 192 -6.02 -5.44 -24.07
C ALA A 192 -6.63 -6.76 -23.57
N PRO A 193 -7.28 -6.78 -22.40
CA PRO A 193 -7.91 -8.00 -21.90
C PRO A 193 -9.07 -8.43 -22.81
N ASP A 194 -9.29 -9.74 -22.93
CA ASP A 194 -10.36 -10.34 -23.74
C ASP A 194 -11.78 -9.92 -23.29
N ARG A 195 -11.90 -9.31 -22.12
CA ARG A 195 -13.12 -8.72 -21.58
C ARG A 195 -12.85 -7.36 -20.91
N PRO A 196 -13.82 -6.43 -20.88
CA PRO A 196 -13.65 -5.15 -20.20
C PRO A 196 -13.37 -5.34 -18.71
N LEU A 197 -12.17 -4.95 -18.24
CA LEU A 197 -11.81 -4.94 -16.82
C LEU A 197 -12.11 -3.57 -16.22
N LEU A 198 -13.39 -3.18 -16.22
CA LEU A 198 -13.86 -1.89 -15.73
C LEU A 198 -14.35 -1.99 -14.28
N GLY A 199 -14.03 -0.97 -13.47
CA GLY A 199 -14.55 -0.82 -12.11
C GLY A 199 -13.78 -1.56 -11.02
N TYR A 200 -12.66 -2.21 -11.34
CA TYR A 200 -11.79 -2.86 -10.34
C TYR A 200 -10.97 -1.83 -9.55
N GLY A 201 -10.75 -2.14 -8.27
CA GLY A 201 -9.97 -1.29 -7.37
C GLY A 201 -9.48 -2.04 -6.13
N ILE A 202 -8.50 -1.43 -5.46
CA ILE A 202 -8.10 -1.77 -4.09
C ILE A 202 -8.77 -0.78 -3.17
N HIS A 203 -9.52 -1.24 -2.17
CA HIS A 203 -10.29 -0.34 -1.31
C HIS A 203 -10.40 -0.83 0.12
N GLY A 204 -10.82 0.09 1.01
CA GLY A 204 -11.14 -0.24 2.39
C GLY A 204 -12.40 -1.10 2.53
N THR A 205 -12.94 -1.22 3.73
CA THR A 205 -14.21 -1.94 3.95
C THR A 205 -15.04 -1.22 5.00
N GLN A 206 -16.37 -1.31 4.87
CA GLN A 206 -17.32 -0.84 5.86
C GLN A 206 -17.72 -1.93 6.87
N GLY A 207 -17.62 -3.20 6.48
CA GLY A 207 -17.86 -4.35 7.37
C GLY A 207 -16.69 -4.61 8.32
N GLY A 208 -17.00 -5.06 9.54
CA GLY A 208 -16.06 -5.39 10.62
C GLY A 208 -14.98 -6.44 10.28
N SER A 209 -14.22 -6.86 11.29
CA SER A 209 -12.89 -7.50 11.24
C SER A 209 -12.64 -8.62 10.21
N ASP A 210 -13.65 -9.30 9.67
CA ASP A 210 -13.48 -10.37 8.69
C ASP A 210 -13.37 -9.85 7.25
N ILE A 211 -12.23 -9.21 6.97
CA ILE A 211 -11.85 -8.75 5.62
C ILE A 211 -11.80 -9.91 4.62
N THR A 212 -11.50 -11.12 5.08
CA THR A 212 -11.19 -12.28 4.24
C THR A 212 -12.45 -12.93 3.64
N ARG A 213 -13.62 -12.71 4.24
CA ARG A 213 -14.89 -13.29 3.77
C ARG A 213 -15.23 -12.82 2.36
N SER A 214 -15.12 -13.68 1.35
CA SER A 214 -15.37 -13.30 -0.05
C SER A 214 -16.78 -12.75 -0.26
N LEU A 215 -16.91 -11.43 -0.42
CA LEU A 215 -18.20 -10.74 -0.60
C LEU A 215 -18.18 -9.70 -1.73
N SER A 216 -17.03 -9.37 -2.31
CA SER A 216 -16.98 -8.36 -3.39
C SER A 216 -17.34 -8.96 -4.75
N ASN A 217 -17.78 -8.11 -5.67
CA ASN A 217 -17.96 -8.44 -7.08
C ASN A 217 -16.64 -8.49 -7.87
N GLY A 218 -15.48 -8.47 -7.20
CA GLY A 218 -14.16 -8.66 -7.81
C GLY A 218 -13.07 -7.70 -7.34
N CYS A 219 -13.38 -6.65 -6.56
CA CYS A 219 -12.40 -5.73 -6.00
C CYS A 219 -11.59 -6.34 -4.85
N VAL A 220 -10.38 -5.82 -4.63
CA VAL A 220 -9.48 -6.18 -3.52
C VAL A 220 -9.82 -5.32 -2.32
N ARG A 221 -10.19 -5.95 -1.19
CA ARG A 221 -10.58 -5.27 0.04
C ARG A 221 -9.48 -5.37 1.09
N MET A 222 -9.23 -4.27 1.78
CA MET A 222 -8.25 -4.15 2.85
C MET A 222 -8.92 -3.57 4.09
N ARG A 223 -8.26 -3.69 5.26
CA ARG A 223 -8.65 -2.89 6.44
C ARG A 223 -8.48 -1.41 6.11
N ASN A 224 -9.31 -0.55 6.71
CA ASN A 224 -9.25 0.89 6.44
C ASN A 224 -7.87 1.48 6.78
N THR A 225 -7.28 1.08 7.91
CA THR A 225 -5.91 1.49 8.31
C THR A 225 -4.85 1.12 7.27
N ASP A 226 -4.98 -0.05 6.67
CA ASP A 226 -4.00 -0.61 5.74
C ASP A 226 -4.12 0.09 4.38
N VAL A 227 -5.33 0.28 3.86
CA VAL A 227 -5.54 1.00 2.59
C VAL A 227 -5.20 2.48 2.72
N GLU A 228 -5.39 3.08 3.89
CA GLU A 228 -4.96 4.46 4.16
C GLU A 228 -3.45 4.60 4.07
N THR A 229 -2.72 3.66 4.67
CA THR A 229 -1.26 3.64 4.60
C THR A 229 -0.79 3.37 3.17
N LEU A 230 -1.38 2.39 2.49
CA LEU A 230 -1.09 2.11 1.09
C LEU A 230 -1.35 3.35 0.21
N TYR A 231 -2.48 4.04 0.42
CA TYR A 231 -2.83 5.29 -0.27
C TYR A 231 -1.75 6.34 -0.04
N LEU A 232 -1.22 6.52 1.17
CA LEU A 232 -0.17 7.50 1.41
C LEU A 232 1.12 7.14 0.67
N ILE A 233 1.45 5.86 0.55
CA ILE A 233 2.74 5.42 0.02
C ILE A 233 2.77 5.39 -1.52
N VAL A 234 1.74 4.79 -2.15
CA VAL A 234 1.82 4.44 -3.57
C VAL A 234 1.31 5.57 -4.49
N PRO A 235 2.11 6.04 -5.46
CA PRO A 235 1.67 7.02 -6.45
C PRO A 235 0.76 6.41 -7.52
N GLY A 236 0.13 7.27 -8.32
CA GLY A 236 -0.49 6.85 -9.58
C GLY A 236 0.55 6.20 -10.51
N ARG A 237 0.07 5.37 -11.43
CA ARG A 237 0.87 4.51 -12.33
C ARG A 237 1.72 3.45 -11.65
N THR A 238 1.58 3.25 -10.34
CA THR A 238 2.18 2.10 -9.64
C THR A 238 1.68 0.81 -10.29
N PRO A 239 2.57 -0.08 -10.78
CA PRO A 239 2.18 -1.38 -11.32
C PRO A 239 1.52 -2.24 -10.26
N VAL A 240 0.43 -2.90 -10.65
CA VAL A 240 -0.32 -3.84 -9.84
C VAL A 240 -0.48 -5.13 -10.63
N GLU A 241 0.04 -6.22 -10.09
CA GLU A 241 -0.08 -7.55 -10.69
C GLU A 241 -1.05 -8.36 -9.83
N ILE A 242 -2.08 -8.94 -10.44
CA ILE A 242 -2.95 -9.90 -9.75
C ILE A 242 -2.65 -11.28 -10.32
N VAL A 243 -2.25 -12.19 -9.43
CA VAL A 243 -1.88 -13.58 -9.77
C VAL A 243 -2.69 -14.56 -8.93
N GLU A 244 -2.68 -15.82 -9.34
CA GLU A 244 -3.29 -16.92 -8.59
C GLU A 244 -2.69 -17.12 -7.19
#